data_AF-A0AAD1A175-F1
#
_entry.id   AF-A0AAD1A175-F1
#
_cell.length_a   1.000
_cell.length_b   1.000
_cell.length_c   1.000
_cell.angle_alpha   90.00
_cell.angle_beta   90.00
_cell.angle_gamma   90.00
#
_symmetry.space_group_name_H-M   'P 1'
#
loop_
_entity.id
_entity.type
_entity.pdbx_description
1 polymer ?
#
loop_
_entity_poly.entity_id
_entity_poly.type
_entity_poly.pdbx_seq_one_letter_code
_entity_poly.pdbx_strand_id
1 'polypeptide(L)'
;MPLSLDDAFTRAGQLAMLGWLVLILLPRWRGISAALAGWIIPALLSLGYAVLIAVYWHDAKGGFSSLDSVAALFASKPLLLAGWVHYLAFDLFLGNWILRRSQAEAIPHWLMLPVLLMTFLFGPVGFVAYLLLEACFRLAREDRIARLQARLPAWLPDLELEPRLTAAAFAMLALAVPTLFAWLIDIRQFQGVDTWIKPLKFEISVAFYLLTLALFLPLASERFRASWAGRYIVWPVIVPIILEVLYIAWRASRVEASHYNSDSALGAWLYTLMGIGAVMFTVAPGFLAYGLSRRDAAPMPDVVRWSLVVGLALTCVFGLLSGALLGSSPTGHYVGTQPALHPTIPFFGWSLTIGDLRIAHFLGLHALQIIPAIGVLLWLATRQTRAGLIALGTVSAAYAAITTAALVAALQARPLLGLS
;
A
#
# COMPACT_ATOMS: atom_id res chain seq x y z
N MET A 1 0.92 -47.67 25.40
CA MET A 1 0.00 -46.71 26.03
C MET A 1 -0.76 -45.98 24.93
N PRO A 2 -2.06 -45.66 25.11
CA PRO A 2 -2.76 -44.76 24.20
C PRO A 2 -2.02 -43.42 24.14
N LEU A 3 -1.93 -42.85 22.94
CA LEU A 3 -1.27 -41.57 22.71
C LEU A 3 -2.08 -40.47 23.42
N SER A 4 -1.43 -39.60 24.20
CA SER A 4 -2.13 -38.46 24.78
C SER A 4 -2.51 -37.44 23.69
N LEU A 5 -3.49 -36.57 23.97
CA LEU A 5 -3.86 -35.49 23.03
C LEU A 5 -2.70 -34.52 22.79
N ASP A 6 -1.88 -34.26 23.82
CA ASP A 6 -0.72 -33.37 23.73
C ASP A 6 0.42 -34.01 22.90
N ASP A 7 0.58 -35.33 22.99
CA ASP A 7 1.49 -36.08 22.10
C ASP A 7 0.99 -36.03 20.65
N ALA A 8 -0.32 -36.16 20.44
CA ALA A 8 -0.91 -36.12 19.11
C ALA A 8 -0.76 -34.73 18.47
N PHE A 9 -0.98 -33.67 19.25
CA PHE A 9 -0.70 -32.29 18.87
C PHE A 9 0.75 -32.11 18.42
N THR A 10 1.70 -32.55 19.26
CA THR A 10 3.13 -32.41 19.00
C THR A 10 3.55 -33.13 17.71
N ARG A 11 3.10 -34.39 17.53
CA ARG A 11 3.43 -35.19 16.35
C ARG A 11 2.80 -34.64 15.08
N ALA A 12 1.55 -34.18 15.14
CA ALA A 12 0.89 -33.54 14.01
C ALA A 12 1.66 -32.28 13.57
N GLY A 13 2.08 -31.44 14.53
CA GLY A 13 2.90 -30.25 14.25
C GLY A 13 4.25 -30.59 13.63
N GLN A 14 4.97 -31.57 14.17
CA GLN A 14 6.25 -32.03 13.61
C GLN A 14 6.10 -32.57 12.18
N LEU A 15 5.05 -33.35 11.93
CA LEU A 15 4.77 -33.92 10.61
C LEU A 15 4.45 -32.82 9.59
N ALA A 16 3.63 -31.84 9.96
CA ALA A 16 3.36 -30.68 9.12
C ALA A 16 4.62 -29.86 8.85
N MET A 17 5.45 -29.61 9.86
CA MET A 17 6.73 -28.89 9.74
C MET A 17 7.67 -29.58 8.74
N LEU A 18 7.76 -30.92 8.78
CA LEU A 18 8.52 -31.68 7.80
C LEU A 18 8.02 -31.43 6.38
N GLY A 19 6.71 -31.42 6.17
CA GLY A 19 6.10 -31.09 4.87
C GLY A 19 6.48 -29.69 4.39
N TRP A 20 6.45 -28.70 5.27
CA TRP A 20 6.85 -27.32 4.96
C TRP A 20 8.33 -27.19 4.62
N LEU A 21 9.22 -27.85 5.37
CA LEU A 21 10.65 -27.89 5.06
C LEU A 21 10.90 -28.49 3.68
N VAL A 22 10.18 -29.56 3.31
CA VAL A 22 10.26 -30.16 1.98
C VAL A 22 9.79 -29.19 0.88
N LEU A 23 8.70 -28.44 1.10
CA LEU A 23 8.22 -27.43 0.14
C LEU A 23 9.22 -26.28 -0.05
N ILE A 24 9.78 -25.77 1.05
CA ILE A 24 10.63 -24.58 1.04
C ILE A 24 12.04 -24.89 0.55
N LEU A 25 12.64 -25.99 1.02
CA LEU A 25 14.06 -26.31 0.81
C LEU A 25 14.31 -27.20 -0.41
N LEU A 26 13.31 -27.98 -0.86
CA LEU A 26 13.48 -28.93 -1.97
C LEU A 26 12.58 -28.61 -3.19
N PRO A 27 12.52 -27.35 -3.69
CA PRO A 27 11.58 -26.96 -4.75
C PRO A 27 11.90 -27.61 -6.10
N ARG A 28 13.15 -28.02 -6.33
CA ARG A 28 13.61 -28.65 -7.57
C ARG A 28 13.17 -30.12 -7.67
N TRP A 29 12.86 -30.76 -6.54
CA TRP A 29 12.56 -32.19 -6.45
C TRP A 29 11.04 -32.40 -6.52
N ARG A 30 10.45 -31.96 -7.65
CA ARG A 30 8.99 -31.79 -7.82
C ARG A 30 8.18 -33.04 -7.46
N GLY A 31 8.67 -34.23 -7.81
CA GLY A 31 8.00 -35.49 -7.49
C GLY A 31 7.95 -35.79 -6.00
N ILE A 32 9.10 -35.67 -5.31
CA ILE A 32 9.21 -35.95 -3.88
C ILE A 32 8.47 -34.90 -3.05
N SER A 33 8.60 -33.62 -3.42
CA SER A 33 7.89 -32.53 -2.77
C SER A 33 6.37 -32.66 -2.92
N ALA A 34 5.89 -32.94 -4.14
CA ALA A 34 4.46 -33.15 -4.38
C ALA A 34 3.92 -34.42 -3.70
N ALA A 35 4.69 -35.51 -3.66
CA ALA A 35 4.25 -36.74 -2.99
C ALA A 35 4.17 -36.56 -1.47
N LEU A 36 5.25 -36.07 -0.83
CA LEU A 36 5.31 -35.94 0.63
C LEU A 36 4.40 -34.82 1.14
N ALA A 37 4.61 -33.59 0.66
CA ALA A 37 3.88 -32.42 1.16
C ALA A 37 2.52 -32.22 0.50
N GLY A 38 2.30 -32.77 -0.70
CA GLY A 38 1.03 -32.62 -1.41
C GLY A 38 0.01 -33.72 -1.18
N TRP A 39 0.46 -34.95 -0.84
CA TRP A 39 -0.43 -36.10 -0.72
C TRP A 39 -0.25 -36.85 0.59
N ILE A 40 0.95 -37.36 0.88
CA ILE A 40 1.17 -38.29 2.00
C ILE A 40 0.93 -37.62 3.34
N ILE A 41 1.61 -36.50 3.62
CA ILE A 41 1.48 -35.81 4.91
C ILE A 41 0.08 -35.23 5.11
N PRO A 42 -0.50 -34.45 4.16
CA PRO A 42 -1.87 -33.98 4.31
C PRO A 42 -2.86 -35.12 4.50
N ALA A 43 -2.76 -36.22 3.76
CA ALA A 43 -3.66 -37.37 3.91
C ALA A 43 -3.54 -38.03 5.29
N LEU A 44 -2.33 -38.19 5.82
CA LEU A 44 -2.12 -38.73 7.17
C LEU A 44 -2.73 -37.82 8.24
N LEU A 45 -2.54 -36.50 8.12
CA LEU A 45 -3.15 -35.53 9.03
C LEU A 45 -4.68 -35.53 8.90
N SER A 46 -5.22 -35.59 7.68
CA SER A 46 -6.66 -35.68 7.43
C SER A 46 -7.27 -36.98 7.97
N LEU A 47 -6.56 -38.10 7.92
CA LEU A 47 -6.99 -39.35 8.54
C LEU A 47 -7.02 -39.22 10.07
N GLY A 48 -5.99 -38.60 10.66
CA GLY A 48 -5.97 -38.28 12.09
C GLY A 48 -7.15 -37.39 12.50
N TYR A 49 -7.44 -36.35 11.70
CA TYR A 49 -8.62 -35.51 11.86
C TYR A 49 -9.93 -36.32 11.80
N ALA A 50 -10.08 -37.20 10.80
CA ALA A 50 -11.28 -38.02 10.66
C ALA A 50 -11.52 -38.93 11.87
N VAL A 51 -10.46 -39.51 12.43
CA VAL A 51 -10.53 -40.31 13.67
C VAL A 51 -10.96 -39.44 14.86
N LEU A 52 -10.36 -38.25 15.03
CA LEU A 52 -10.74 -37.34 16.12
C LEU A 52 -12.22 -36.94 16.04
N ILE A 53 -12.73 -36.63 14.84
CA ILE A 53 -14.14 -36.31 14.65
C ILE A 53 -15.00 -37.54 14.93
N ALA A 54 -14.70 -38.70 14.33
CA ALA A 54 -15.50 -39.91 14.53
C ALA A 54 -15.64 -40.32 16.00
N VAL A 55 -14.58 -40.13 16.80
CA VAL A 55 -14.57 -40.49 18.23
C VAL A 55 -15.22 -39.41 19.10
N TYR A 56 -14.86 -38.13 18.92
CA TYR A 56 -15.20 -37.08 19.88
C TYR A 56 -16.37 -36.18 19.48
N TRP A 57 -16.92 -36.34 18.27
CA TRP A 57 -18.00 -35.47 17.79
C TRP A 57 -19.32 -35.64 18.56
N HIS A 58 -19.62 -36.83 19.06
CA HIS A 58 -20.85 -37.09 19.81
C HIS A 58 -20.96 -36.27 21.11
N ASP A 59 -19.83 -35.87 21.70
CA ASP A 59 -19.74 -35.04 22.90
C ASP A 59 -19.62 -33.53 22.58
N ALA A 60 -19.70 -33.15 21.31
CA ALA A 60 -19.54 -31.77 20.87
C ALA A 60 -20.65 -30.87 21.43
N LYS A 61 -20.26 -29.80 22.14
CA LYS A 61 -21.16 -28.74 22.56
C LYS A 61 -20.97 -27.56 21.62
N GLY A 62 -21.98 -27.24 20.81
CA GLY A 62 -21.92 -26.13 19.85
C GLY A 62 -22.17 -26.57 18.41
N GLY A 63 -21.74 -25.73 17.47
CA GLY A 63 -22.06 -25.87 16.05
C GLY A 63 -21.54 -24.69 15.22
N PHE A 64 -21.92 -24.63 13.94
CA PHE A 64 -21.41 -23.64 12.98
C PHE A 64 -22.40 -22.50 12.67
N SER A 65 -23.47 -22.35 13.47
CA SER A 65 -24.52 -21.36 13.25
C SER A 65 -24.24 -19.98 13.85
N SER A 66 -23.32 -19.88 14.82
CA SER A 66 -22.91 -18.62 15.44
C SER A 66 -21.48 -18.69 15.96
N LEU A 67 -20.84 -17.53 16.18
CA LEU A 67 -19.48 -17.46 16.75
C LEU A 67 -19.40 -18.11 18.13
N ASP A 68 -20.41 -17.89 18.99
CA ASP A 68 -20.49 -18.54 20.31
C ASP A 68 -20.59 -20.06 20.20
N SER A 69 -21.32 -20.56 19.20
CA SER A 69 -21.45 -22.00 18.95
C SER A 69 -20.12 -22.61 18.48
N VAL A 70 -19.34 -21.87 17.67
CA VAL A 70 -18.00 -22.30 17.27
C VAL A 70 -17.05 -22.27 18.46
N ALA A 71 -17.09 -21.22 19.28
CA ALA A 71 -16.29 -21.12 20.49
C ALA A 71 -16.55 -22.29 21.46
N ALA A 72 -17.81 -22.72 21.60
CA ALA A 72 -18.18 -23.87 22.41
C ALA A 72 -17.56 -25.19 21.90
N LEU A 73 -17.45 -25.39 20.58
CA LEU A 73 -16.78 -26.56 20.00
C LEU A 73 -15.29 -26.58 20.39
N PHE A 74 -14.63 -25.42 20.29
CA PHE A 74 -13.20 -25.28 20.58
C PHE A 74 -12.86 -25.28 22.08
N ALA A 75 -13.87 -25.21 22.97
CA ALA A 75 -13.70 -25.44 24.41
C ALA A 75 -13.38 -26.91 24.73
N SER A 76 -13.71 -27.84 23.83
CA SER A 76 -13.34 -29.26 23.95
C SER A 76 -11.92 -29.49 23.41
N LYS A 77 -10.99 -29.93 24.28
CA LYS A 77 -9.59 -30.21 23.88
C LYS A 77 -9.46 -31.14 22.66
N PRO A 78 -10.18 -32.28 22.56
CA PRO A 78 -10.14 -33.13 21.36
C PRO A 78 -10.61 -32.43 20.08
N LEU A 79 -11.66 -31.62 20.14
CA LEU A 79 -12.20 -30.91 18.97
C LEU A 79 -11.33 -29.71 18.58
N LEU A 80 -10.71 -29.05 19.57
CA LEU A 80 -9.66 -28.05 19.36
C LEU A 80 -8.47 -28.66 18.62
N LEU A 81 -8.01 -29.84 19.05
CA LEU A 81 -6.96 -30.59 18.35
C LEU A 81 -7.39 -30.97 16.94
N ALA A 82 -8.63 -31.43 16.75
CA ALA A 82 -9.14 -31.73 15.41
C ALA A 82 -9.11 -30.49 14.51
N GLY A 83 -9.57 -29.34 15.00
CA GLY A 83 -9.47 -28.05 14.28
C GLY A 83 -8.02 -27.68 13.95
N TRP A 84 -7.09 -27.88 14.88
CA TRP A 84 -5.67 -27.62 14.64
C TRP A 84 -5.06 -28.54 13.56
N VAL A 85 -5.33 -29.84 13.64
CA VAL A 85 -4.86 -30.82 12.62
C VAL A 85 -5.47 -30.52 11.26
N HIS A 86 -6.73 -30.07 11.21
CA HIS A 86 -7.38 -29.61 9.99
C HIS A 86 -6.62 -28.44 9.36
N TYR A 87 -6.26 -27.40 10.14
CA TYR A 87 -5.45 -26.28 9.63
C TYR A 87 -4.09 -26.75 9.10
N LEU A 88 -3.37 -27.58 9.86
CA LEU A 88 -2.07 -28.11 9.43
C LEU A 88 -2.15 -28.88 8.10
N ALA A 89 -3.19 -29.70 7.93
CA ALA A 89 -3.38 -30.51 6.72
C ALA A 89 -3.70 -29.63 5.50
N PHE A 90 -4.68 -28.72 5.63
CA PHE A 90 -5.14 -27.89 4.53
C PHE A 90 -4.15 -26.79 4.14
N ASP A 91 -3.47 -26.16 5.11
CA ASP A 91 -2.47 -25.15 4.81
C ASP A 91 -1.27 -25.76 4.08
N LEU A 92 -0.83 -26.96 4.48
CA LEU A 92 0.24 -27.66 3.79
C LEU A 92 -0.17 -28.10 2.37
N PHE A 93 -1.39 -28.61 2.21
CA PHE A 93 -1.97 -28.94 0.91
C PHE A 93 -2.02 -27.71 0.00
N LEU A 94 -2.49 -26.57 0.52
CA LEU A 94 -2.54 -25.29 -0.17
C LEU A 94 -1.13 -24.79 -0.54
N GLY A 95 -0.16 -24.89 0.36
CA GLY A 95 1.24 -24.53 0.10
C GLY A 95 1.84 -25.33 -1.05
N ASN A 96 1.57 -26.64 -1.11
CA ASN A 96 1.96 -27.48 -2.25
C ASN A 96 1.25 -27.06 -3.55
N TRP A 97 -0.06 -26.79 -3.51
CA TRP A 97 -0.80 -26.32 -4.68
C TRP A 97 -0.23 -25.00 -5.22
N ILE A 98 0.03 -24.03 -4.34
CA ILE A 98 0.65 -22.73 -4.64
C ILE A 98 2.01 -22.94 -5.31
N LEU A 99 2.88 -23.76 -4.72
CA LEU A 99 4.23 -24.01 -5.26
C LEU A 99 4.18 -24.67 -6.64
N ARG A 100 3.31 -25.66 -6.86
CA ARG A 100 3.20 -26.33 -8.16
C ARG A 100 2.69 -25.37 -9.24
N ARG A 101 1.73 -24.53 -8.91
CA ARG A 101 1.15 -23.56 -9.84
C ARG A 101 2.14 -22.44 -10.16
N SER A 102 2.90 -21.95 -9.17
CA SER A 102 3.97 -20.98 -9.40
C SER A 102 5.08 -21.54 -10.30
N GLN A 103 5.41 -22.82 -10.16
CA GLN A 103 6.36 -23.51 -11.04
C GLN A 103 5.86 -23.66 -12.48
N ALA A 104 4.56 -23.93 -12.67
CA ALA A 104 3.94 -23.98 -14.01
C ALA A 104 3.98 -22.59 -14.69
N GLU A 105 3.83 -21.53 -13.90
CA GLU A 105 3.94 -20.14 -14.34
C GLU A 105 5.40 -19.62 -14.40
N ALA A 106 6.40 -20.47 -14.15
CA ALA A 106 7.82 -20.12 -14.12
C ALA A 106 8.18 -18.95 -13.18
N ILE A 107 7.45 -18.78 -12.07
CA ILE A 107 7.73 -17.77 -11.05
C ILE A 107 8.99 -18.20 -10.25
N PRO A 108 10.01 -17.34 -10.10
CA PRO A 108 11.23 -17.65 -9.34
C PRO A 108 10.94 -18.05 -7.89
N HIS A 109 11.58 -19.12 -7.40
CA HIS A 109 11.34 -19.65 -6.05
C HIS A 109 11.63 -18.65 -4.92
N TRP A 110 12.60 -17.76 -5.07
CA TRP A 110 12.93 -16.77 -4.04
C TRP A 110 11.77 -15.79 -3.78
N LEU A 111 10.94 -15.49 -4.79
CA LEU A 111 9.70 -14.72 -4.63
C LEU A 111 8.61 -15.53 -3.93
N MET A 112 8.68 -16.86 -4.02
CA MET A 112 7.76 -17.77 -3.36
C MET A 112 8.10 -17.98 -1.88
N LEU A 113 9.32 -17.71 -1.42
CA LEU A 113 9.69 -17.85 0.00
C LEU A 113 8.79 -17.03 0.94
N PRO A 114 8.59 -15.71 0.76
CA PRO A 114 7.68 -14.96 1.61
C PRO A 114 6.23 -15.45 1.48
N VAL A 115 5.80 -15.83 0.27
CA VAL A 115 4.45 -16.38 0.04
C VAL A 115 4.23 -17.68 0.81
N LEU A 116 5.17 -18.63 0.74
CA LEU A 116 5.11 -19.91 1.43
C LEU A 116 5.19 -19.74 2.94
N LEU A 117 6.02 -18.83 3.44
CA LEU A 117 6.08 -18.50 4.87
C LEU A 117 4.77 -17.87 5.36
N MET A 118 4.16 -17.02 4.55
CA MET A 118 2.83 -16.46 4.84
C MET A 118 1.75 -17.53 4.78
N THR A 119 1.80 -18.49 3.85
CA THR A 119 0.85 -19.62 3.84
C THR A 119 1.06 -20.53 5.05
N PHE A 120 2.30 -20.72 5.50
CA PHE A 120 2.62 -21.52 6.68
C PHE A 120 2.06 -20.90 7.98
N LEU A 121 2.20 -19.58 8.14
CA LEU A 121 1.74 -18.88 9.35
C LEU A 121 0.27 -18.49 9.28
N PHE A 122 -0.21 -18.14 8.09
CA PHE A 122 -1.50 -17.54 7.84
C PHE A 122 -2.04 -17.99 6.46
N GLY A 123 -2.40 -19.27 6.32
CA GLY A 123 -2.84 -19.93 5.07
C GLY A 123 -3.53 -19.03 4.05
N PRO A 124 -4.67 -18.40 4.40
CA PRO A 124 -5.42 -17.51 3.50
C PRO A 124 -4.63 -16.30 3.01
N VAL A 125 -3.78 -15.70 3.85
CA VAL A 125 -2.97 -14.53 3.51
C VAL A 125 -1.90 -14.91 2.49
N GLY A 126 -1.24 -16.05 2.68
CA GLY A 126 -0.29 -16.57 1.69
C GLY A 126 -0.94 -16.93 0.35
N PHE A 127 -2.18 -17.45 0.37
CA PHE A 127 -2.95 -17.70 -0.86
C PHE A 127 -3.25 -16.40 -1.63
N VAL A 128 -3.72 -15.35 -0.95
CA VAL A 128 -3.95 -14.05 -1.60
C VAL A 128 -2.63 -13.46 -2.14
N ALA A 129 -1.55 -13.53 -1.37
CA ALA A 129 -0.23 -13.09 -1.81
C ALA A 129 0.23 -13.83 -3.09
N TYR A 130 -0.04 -15.13 -3.18
CA TYR A 130 0.22 -15.91 -4.39
C TYR A 130 -0.62 -15.44 -5.57
N LEU A 131 -1.94 -15.23 -5.40
CA LEU A 131 -2.81 -14.78 -6.49
C LEU A 131 -2.37 -13.43 -7.05
N LEU A 132 -1.95 -12.50 -6.17
CA LEU A 132 -1.41 -11.20 -6.57
C LEU A 132 -0.11 -11.37 -7.37
N LEU A 133 0.81 -12.20 -6.89
CA LEU A 133 2.06 -12.48 -7.58
C LEU A 133 1.82 -13.13 -8.95
N GLU A 134 0.91 -14.11 -9.03
CA GLU A 134 0.51 -14.76 -10.28
C GLU A 134 -0.09 -13.77 -11.27
N ALA A 135 -0.99 -12.89 -10.81
CA ALA A 135 -1.60 -11.85 -11.65
C ALA A 135 -0.54 -10.90 -12.23
N CYS A 136 0.41 -10.44 -11.41
CA CYS A 136 1.52 -9.58 -11.87
C CYS A 136 2.34 -10.27 -12.98
N PHE A 137 2.69 -11.54 -12.81
CA PHE A 137 3.46 -12.30 -13.82
C PHE A 137 2.65 -12.58 -15.10
N ARG A 138 1.34 -12.78 -15.01
CA ARG A 138 0.47 -12.95 -16.17
C ARG A 138 0.30 -11.65 -16.95
N LEU A 139 0.04 -10.54 -16.25
CA LEU A 139 -0.09 -9.21 -16.87
C LEU A 139 1.19 -8.79 -17.58
N ALA A 140 2.36 -9.06 -16.99
CA ALA A 140 3.65 -8.77 -17.61
C ALA A 140 3.91 -9.60 -18.90
N ARG A 141 3.22 -10.74 -19.07
CA ARG A 141 3.37 -11.62 -20.24
C ARG A 141 2.34 -11.40 -21.34
N GLU A 142 1.21 -10.79 -21.03
CA GLU A 142 0.12 -10.61 -21.99
C GLU A 142 0.22 -9.26 -22.71
N ASP A 143 0.23 -9.28 -24.06
CA ASP A 143 0.19 -8.09 -24.94
C ASP A 143 -1.12 -7.26 -24.84
N ARG A 144 -1.93 -7.44 -23.78
CA ARG A 144 -3.14 -6.64 -23.54
C ARG A 144 -2.80 -5.16 -23.37
N ILE A 145 -1.69 -4.85 -22.71
CA ILE A 145 -1.22 -3.48 -22.51
C ILE A 145 -0.84 -2.86 -23.87
N ALA A 146 -0.10 -3.59 -24.70
CA ALA A 146 0.27 -3.16 -26.05
C ALA A 146 -0.95 -2.84 -26.95
N ARG A 147 -2.01 -3.66 -26.87
CA ARG A 147 -3.27 -3.41 -27.61
C ARG A 147 -4.05 -2.19 -27.12
N LEU A 148 -4.01 -1.89 -25.82
CA LEU A 148 -4.63 -0.68 -25.27
C LEU A 148 -3.80 0.57 -25.61
N GLN A 149 -2.47 0.47 -25.58
CA GLN A 149 -1.55 1.53 -25.98
C GLN A 149 -1.74 1.94 -27.44
N ALA A 150 -2.02 0.98 -28.34
CA ALA A 150 -2.31 1.25 -29.75
C ALA A 150 -3.54 2.16 -30.00
N ARG A 151 -4.35 2.44 -28.99
CA ARG A 151 -5.51 3.38 -29.06
C ARG A 151 -5.19 4.79 -28.56
N LEU A 152 -4.00 5.04 -28.02
CA LEU A 152 -3.61 6.34 -27.44
C LEU A 152 -3.03 7.30 -28.49
N PRO A 153 -3.08 8.63 -28.26
CA PRO A 153 -2.50 9.63 -29.18
C PRO A 153 -0.99 9.45 -29.36
N ALA A 154 -0.46 9.67 -30.57
CA ALA A 154 0.95 9.41 -30.93
C ALA A 154 2.03 10.21 -30.17
N TRP A 155 1.65 11.23 -29.38
CA TRP A 155 2.57 11.97 -28.50
C TRP A 155 2.57 11.45 -27.06
N LEU A 156 1.58 10.64 -26.67
CA LEU A 156 1.82 9.68 -25.61
C LEU A 156 2.78 8.68 -26.25
N PRO A 157 4.04 8.55 -25.79
CA PRO A 157 4.86 7.42 -26.21
C PRO A 157 4.09 6.12 -25.96
N ASP A 158 4.57 4.99 -26.50
CA ASP A 158 4.24 3.69 -25.94
C ASP A 158 4.41 3.82 -24.42
N LEU A 159 3.28 3.96 -23.71
CA LEU A 159 3.28 4.56 -22.37
C LEU A 159 3.75 3.48 -21.42
N GLU A 160 5.05 3.24 -21.43
CA GLU A 160 5.74 2.27 -20.60
C GLU A 160 5.86 2.89 -19.23
N LEU A 161 4.88 2.63 -18.37
CA LEU A 161 4.98 3.01 -16.97
C LEU A 161 6.28 2.47 -16.38
N GLU A 162 6.95 3.28 -15.56
CA GLU A 162 8.15 2.83 -14.87
C GLU A 162 7.81 1.60 -14.00
N PRO A 163 8.38 0.42 -14.28
CA PRO A 163 7.86 -0.84 -13.75
C PRO A 163 8.03 -0.98 -12.23
N ARG A 164 9.07 -0.38 -11.65
CA ARG A 164 9.37 -0.48 -10.22
C ARG A 164 8.42 0.39 -9.41
N LEU A 165 8.18 1.63 -9.86
CA LEU A 165 7.19 2.53 -9.25
C LEU A 165 5.77 1.98 -9.39
N THR A 166 5.45 1.41 -10.56
CA THR A 166 4.16 0.76 -10.83
C THR A 166 3.94 -0.44 -9.90
N ALA A 167 4.95 -1.31 -9.76
CA ALA A 167 4.87 -2.45 -8.85
C ALA A 167 4.69 -2.00 -7.39
N ALA A 168 5.41 -0.97 -6.95
CA ALA A 168 5.26 -0.41 -5.61
C ALA A 168 3.85 0.18 -5.39
N ALA A 169 3.28 0.85 -6.38
CA ALA A 169 1.92 1.36 -6.29
C ALA A 169 0.87 0.25 -6.18
N PHE A 170 0.98 -0.81 -6.98
CA PHE A 170 0.08 -1.96 -6.88
C PHE A 170 0.27 -2.72 -5.56
N ALA A 171 1.49 -2.79 -5.03
CA ALA A 171 1.73 -3.34 -3.69
C ALA A 171 0.99 -2.53 -2.61
N MET A 172 0.95 -1.19 -2.73
CA MET A 172 0.18 -0.34 -1.81
C MET A 172 -1.33 -0.56 -1.94
N LEU A 173 -1.86 -0.67 -3.17
CA LEU A 173 -3.27 -1.00 -3.37
C LEU A 173 -3.63 -2.39 -2.85
N ALA A 174 -2.73 -3.36 -3.00
CA ALA A 174 -2.90 -4.69 -2.44
C ALA A 174 -2.90 -4.66 -0.91
N LEU A 175 -2.04 -3.83 -0.29
CA LEU A 175 -1.99 -3.64 1.16
C LEU A 175 -3.24 -2.90 1.69
N ALA A 176 -3.84 -2.02 0.87
CA ALA A 176 -5.09 -1.35 1.21
C ALA A 176 -6.27 -2.31 1.41
N VAL A 177 -6.25 -3.49 0.80
CA VAL A 177 -7.33 -4.49 0.95
C VAL A 177 -7.43 -5.02 2.39
N PRO A 178 -6.39 -5.62 3.01
CA PRO A 178 -6.48 -6.02 4.41
C PRO A 178 -6.68 -4.84 5.37
N THR A 179 -6.12 -3.65 5.09
CA THR A 179 -6.37 -2.45 5.90
C THR A 179 -7.83 -2.00 5.82
N LEU A 180 -8.48 -2.11 4.66
CA LEU A 180 -9.91 -1.90 4.49
C LEU A 180 -10.73 -2.90 5.31
N PHE A 181 -10.38 -4.18 5.29
CA PHE A 181 -11.06 -5.17 6.13
C PHE A 181 -10.88 -4.87 7.62
N ALA A 182 -9.67 -4.50 8.04
CA ALA A 182 -9.41 -4.10 9.42
C ALA A 182 -10.28 -2.89 9.82
N TRP A 183 -10.39 -1.89 8.94
CA TRP A 183 -11.29 -0.75 9.12
C TRP A 183 -12.77 -1.13 9.28
N LEU A 184 -13.22 -2.19 8.60
CA LEU A 184 -14.63 -2.62 8.65
C LEU A 184 -14.98 -3.42 9.91
N ILE A 185 -14.00 -4.04 10.58
CA ILE A 185 -14.25 -4.99 11.69
C ILE A 185 -13.69 -4.53 13.04
N ASP A 186 -12.64 -3.70 13.04
CA ASP A 186 -11.99 -3.25 14.25
C ASP A 186 -12.56 -1.92 14.72
N ILE A 187 -13.43 -1.98 15.73
CA ILE A 187 -14.14 -0.82 16.27
C ILE A 187 -13.27 0.12 17.13
N ARG A 188 -11.98 -0.20 17.32
CA ARG A 188 -11.09 0.58 18.19
C ARG A 188 -10.79 1.95 17.57
N GLN A 189 -10.81 2.97 18.42
CA GLN A 189 -10.56 4.35 18.02
C GLN A 189 -9.25 4.88 18.60
N PHE A 190 -8.56 5.71 17.83
CA PHE A 190 -7.45 6.54 18.28
C PHE A 190 -7.87 8.01 18.16
N GLN A 191 -7.91 8.75 19.26
CA GLN A 191 -8.35 10.16 19.31
C GLN A 191 -9.75 10.40 18.71
N GLY A 192 -10.70 9.51 18.96
CA GLY A 192 -12.10 9.64 18.51
C GLY A 192 -12.33 9.34 17.03
N VAL A 193 -11.30 8.87 16.31
CA VAL A 193 -11.42 8.36 14.95
C VAL A 193 -10.96 6.92 14.88
N ASP A 194 -11.50 6.16 13.93
CA ASP A 194 -11.08 4.80 13.67
C ASP A 194 -9.55 4.69 13.47
N THR A 195 -8.91 3.65 14.01
CA THR A 195 -7.45 3.52 13.97
C THR A 195 -6.88 3.19 12.58
N TRP A 196 -7.65 2.50 11.73
CA TRP A 196 -7.25 2.01 10.40
C TRP A 196 -7.54 3.00 9.26
N ILE A 197 -8.38 4.01 9.49
CA ILE A 197 -8.67 5.01 8.44
C ILE A 197 -7.42 5.77 7.98
N LYS A 198 -6.44 5.96 8.88
CA LYS A 198 -5.18 6.65 8.55
C LYS A 198 -4.31 5.81 7.61
N PRO A 199 -3.90 4.56 7.94
CA PRO A 199 -3.11 3.76 7.02
C PRO A 199 -3.81 3.57 5.66
N LEU A 200 -5.14 3.36 5.64
CA LEU A 200 -5.90 3.20 4.40
C LEU A 200 -5.76 4.40 3.46
N LYS A 201 -5.89 5.62 3.99
CA LYS A 201 -5.71 6.85 3.22
C LYS A 201 -4.27 7.00 2.71
N PHE A 202 -3.28 6.63 3.51
CA PHE A 202 -1.88 6.67 3.12
C PHE A 202 -1.60 5.68 1.98
N GLU A 203 -2.05 4.43 2.09
CA GLU A 203 -1.86 3.40 1.05
C GLU A 203 -2.46 3.84 -0.30
N ILE A 204 -3.70 4.35 -0.30
CA ILE A 204 -4.38 4.82 -1.52
C ILE A 204 -3.68 6.05 -2.12
N SER A 205 -3.35 7.03 -1.27
CA SER A 205 -2.69 8.27 -1.72
C SER A 205 -1.28 8.01 -2.28
N VAL A 206 -0.51 7.17 -1.58
CA VAL A 206 0.84 6.76 -1.99
C VAL A 206 0.78 5.98 -3.31
N ALA A 207 -0.18 5.07 -3.48
CA ALA A 207 -0.35 4.37 -4.75
C ALA A 207 -0.58 5.34 -5.91
N PHE A 208 -1.45 6.33 -5.71
CA PHE A 208 -1.74 7.33 -6.73
C PHE A 208 -0.53 8.22 -7.04
N TYR A 209 0.22 8.61 -6.01
CA TYR A 209 1.47 9.36 -6.15
C TYR A 209 2.53 8.56 -6.93
N LEU A 210 2.75 7.29 -6.57
CA LEU A 210 3.71 6.41 -7.25
C LEU A 210 3.32 6.15 -8.71
N LEU A 211 2.03 5.94 -9.02
CA LEU A 211 1.55 5.83 -10.40
C LEU A 211 1.76 7.12 -11.19
N THR A 212 1.61 8.28 -10.54
CA THR A 212 1.88 9.58 -11.19
C THR A 212 3.36 9.69 -11.58
N LEU A 213 4.28 9.32 -10.69
CA LEU A 213 5.70 9.31 -11.01
C LEU A 213 6.06 8.25 -12.04
N ALA A 214 5.46 7.06 -11.95
CA ALA A 214 5.65 5.98 -12.91
C ALA A 214 5.25 6.39 -14.33
N LEU A 215 4.19 7.20 -14.43
CA LEU A 215 3.71 7.77 -15.68
C LEU A 215 4.63 8.86 -16.24
N PHE A 216 5.18 9.72 -15.39
CA PHE A 216 5.93 10.90 -15.84
C PHE A 216 7.43 10.64 -16.05
N LEU A 217 8.05 9.74 -15.27
CA LEU A 217 9.49 9.47 -15.39
C LEU A 217 9.94 9.04 -16.79
N PRO A 218 9.21 8.17 -17.51
CA PRO A 218 9.54 7.76 -18.88
C PRO A 218 9.56 8.91 -19.90
N LEU A 219 8.86 10.01 -19.61
CA LEU A 219 8.82 11.20 -20.47
C LEU A 219 10.12 12.03 -20.38
N ALA A 220 10.95 11.80 -19.37
CA ALA A 220 12.28 12.39 -19.27
C ALA A 220 13.31 11.63 -20.11
N SER A 221 14.39 12.30 -20.50
CA SER A 221 15.42 11.72 -21.35
C SER A 221 16.11 10.51 -20.71
N GLU A 222 16.58 9.56 -21.52
CA GLU A 222 17.40 8.44 -21.03
C GLU A 222 18.64 8.92 -20.26
N ARG A 223 19.27 10.00 -20.72
CA ARG A 223 20.40 10.64 -20.04
C ARG A 223 20.01 11.13 -18.64
N PHE A 224 18.83 11.72 -18.48
CA PHE A 224 18.33 12.11 -17.16
C PHE A 224 18.01 10.88 -16.30
N ARG A 225 17.31 9.88 -16.85
CA ARG A 225 16.98 8.63 -16.13
C ARG A 225 18.23 7.88 -15.64
N ALA A 226 19.32 7.92 -16.42
CA ALA A 226 20.63 7.36 -16.07
C ALA A 226 21.46 8.25 -15.13
N SER A 227 21.04 9.48 -14.84
CA SER A 227 21.70 10.35 -13.87
C SER A 227 21.38 9.95 -12.43
N TRP A 228 22.09 10.54 -11.46
CA TRP A 228 21.78 10.32 -10.04
C TRP A 228 20.35 10.78 -9.70
N ALA A 229 19.90 11.91 -10.27
CA ALA A 229 18.59 12.50 -9.99
C ALA A 229 17.45 11.63 -10.57
N GLY A 230 17.66 11.06 -11.77
CA GLY A 230 16.73 10.09 -12.35
C GLY A 230 16.61 8.81 -11.52
N ARG A 231 17.74 8.25 -11.06
CA ARG A 231 17.75 7.09 -10.17
C ARG A 231 17.15 7.37 -8.79
N TYR A 232 17.25 8.60 -8.31
CA TYR A 232 16.68 9.02 -7.03
C TYR A 232 15.16 8.87 -6.97
N ILE A 233 14.47 9.13 -8.09
CA ILE A 233 13.00 9.07 -8.17
C ILE A 233 12.45 7.65 -7.95
N VAL A 234 13.30 6.62 -8.01
CA VAL A 234 12.89 5.22 -7.83
C VAL A 234 13.11 4.76 -6.39
N TRP A 235 14.33 4.36 -6.01
CA TRP A 235 14.54 3.68 -4.72
C TRP A 235 14.49 4.60 -3.50
N PRO A 236 15.10 5.81 -3.52
CA PRO A 236 14.90 6.82 -2.48
C PRO A 236 13.45 7.32 -2.30
N VAL A 237 12.53 6.97 -3.21
CA VAL A 237 11.10 7.20 -3.04
C VAL A 237 10.40 5.94 -2.51
N ILE A 238 10.59 4.80 -3.18
CA ILE A 238 9.92 3.54 -2.86
C ILE A 238 10.25 3.05 -1.44
N VAL A 239 11.53 3.06 -1.05
CA VAL A 239 11.95 2.47 0.23
C VAL A 239 11.39 3.25 1.42
N PRO A 240 11.57 4.59 1.53
CA PRO A 240 11.04 5.32 2.67
C PRO A 240 9.51 5.30 2.74
N ILE A 241 8.82 5.39 1.61
CA ILE A 241 7.35 5.44 1.59
C ILE A 241 6.74 4.09 2.01
N ILE A 242 7.34 2.97 1.61
CA ILE A 242 6.90 1.63 2.08
C ILE A 242 7.11 1.51 3.59
N LEU A 243 8.31 1.87 4.09
CA LEU A 243 8.62 1.79 5.52
C LEU A 243 7.70 2.67 6.35
N GLU A 244 7.37 3.86 5.85
CA GLU A 244 6.45 4.79 6.51
C GLU A 244 5.03 4.23 6.60
N VAL A 245 4.48 3.69 5.50
CA VAL A 245 3.14 3.08 5.50
C VAL A 245 3.07 1.87 6.43
N LEU A 246 4.08 0.99 6.39
CA LEU A 246 4.16 -0.16 7.28
C LEU A 246 4.25 0.25 8.76
N TYR A 247 5.04 1.29 9.06
CA TYR A 247 5.12 1.84 10.41
C TYR A 247 3.79 2.45 10.88
N ILE A 248 3.09 3.20 10.01
CA ILE A 248 1.77 3.77 10.32
C ILE A 248 0.77 2.65 10.61
N ALA A 249 0.73 1.59 9.79
CA ALA A 249 -0.15 0.44 10.01
C ALA A 249 0.18 -0.33 11.29
N TRP A 250 1.48 -0.51 11.60
CA TRP A 250 1.92 -1.16 12.83
C TRP A 250 1.52 -0.40 14.10
N ARG A 251 1.58 0.94 14.07
CA ARG A 251 1.11 1.78 15.18
C ARG A 251 -0.42 1.79 15.30
N ALA A 252 -1.13 1.81 14.17
CA ALA A 252 -2.58 1.67 14.14
C ALA A 252 -3.05 0.34 14.78
N SER A 253 -2.37 -0.78 14.49
CA SER A 253 -2.75 -2.08 15.07
C SER A 253 -2.69 -2.10 16.61
N ARG A 254 -1.89 -1.21 17.21
CA ARG A 254 -1.70 -1.02 18.65
C ARG A 254 -2.53 0.14 19.23
N VAL A 255 -3.27 0.88 18.41
CA VAL A 255 -4.01 2.08 18.81
C VAL A 255 -3.05 3.15 19.36
N GLU A 256 -1.94 3.35 18.66
CA GLU A 256 -0.88 4.26 19.08
C GLU A 256 -0.59 5.35 18.04
N ALA A 257 -0.06 6.48 18.49
CA ALA A 257 0.37 7.56 17.60
C ALA A 257 1.55 7.13 16.71
N SER A 258 1.46 7.35 15.40
CA SER A 258 2.62 7.25 14.49
C SER A 258 3.39 8.57 14.35
N HIS A 259 2.67 9.71 14.38
CA HIS A 259 3.22 11.06 14.34
C HIS A 259 3.19 11.68 15.73
N TYR A 260 4.15 12.55 16.05
CA TYR A 260 4.29 13.18 17.38
C TYR A 260 4.50 12.19 18.52
N ASN A 261 4.96 10.98 18.21
CA ASN A 261 5.21 9.94 19.19
C ASN A 261 6.61 10.10 19.80
N SER A 262 6.66 10.73 20.97
CA SER A 262 7.87 10.88 21.78
C SER A 262 7.86 10.03 23.05
N ASP A 263 6.95 9.06 23.14
CA ASP A 263 6.72 8.28 24.37
C ASP A 263 7.86 7.30 24.69
N SER A 264 8.68 6.97 23.69
CA SER A 264 9.87 6.12 23.84
C SER A 264 10.98 6.54 22.89
N ALA A 265 12.22 6.15 23.19
CA ALA A 265 13.37 6.38 22.31
C ALA A 265 13.14 5.80 20.91
N LEU A 266 12.60 4.57 20.83
CA LEU A 266 12.27 3.94 19.55
C LEU A 266 11.20 4.74 18.78
N GLY A 267 10.16 5.21 19.48
CA GLY A 267 9.10 6.05 18.89
C GLY A 267 9.65 7.35 18.30
N ALA A 268 10.51 8.04 19.04
CA ALA A 268 11.15 9.29 18.59
C ALA A 268 12.06 9.07 17.37
N TRP A 269 12.84 7.98 17.36
CA TRP A 269 13.67 7.59 16.21
C TRP A 269 12.84 7.29 14.97
N LEU A 270 11.78 6.50 15.11
CA LEU A 270 10.89 6.15 14.00
C LEU A 270 10.14 7.38 13.47
N TYR A 271 9.70 8.28 14.35
CA TYR A 271 9.09 9.56 13.97
C TYR A 271 10.07 10.44 13.17
N THR A 272 11.34 10.49 13.59
CA THR A 272 12.39 11.25 12.89
C THR A 272 12.68 10.65 11.51
N LEU A 273 12.80 9.32 11.41
CA LEU A 273 13.01 8.62 10.14
C LEU A 273 11.85 8.84 9.17
N MET A 274 10.62 8.87 9.66
CA MET A 274 9.44 9.19 8.88
C MET A 274 9.52 10.63 8.33
N GLY A 275 9.93 11.61 9.14
CA GLY A 275 10.17 12.98 8.65
C GLY A 275 11.24 13.06 7.56
N ILE A 276 12.33 12.31 7.69
CA ILE A 276 13.37 12.21 6.65
C ILE A 276 12.79 11.58 5.39
N GLY A 277 12.06 10.48 5.52
CA GLY A 277 11.38 9.80 4.41
C GLY A 277 10.42 10.74 3.68
N ALA A 278 9.62 11.50 4.42
CA ALA A 278 8.71 12.50 3.89
C ALA A 278 9.41 13.53 3.02
N VAL A 279 10.55 14.06 3.47
CA VAL A 279 11.37 14.98 2.66
C VAL A 279 11.91 14.28 1.41
N MET A 280 12.40 13.04 1.54
CA MET A 280 12.99 12.29 0.44
C MET A 280 12.00 12.06 -0.71
N PHE A 281 10.78 11.59 -0.45
CA PHE A 281 9.82 11.45 -1.56
C PHE A 281 9.24 12.80 -1.99
N THR A 282 9.08 13.79 -1.11
CA THR A 282 8.51 15.09 -1.51
C THR A 282 9.44 15.90 -2.42
N VAL A 283 10.77 15.70 -2.36
CA VAL A 283 11.71 16.35 -3.28
C VAL A 283 11.78 15.69 -4.67
N ALA A 284 11.41 14.41 -4.80
CA ALA A 284 11.51 13.66 -6.05
C ALA A 284 10.74 14.30 -7.24
N PRO A 285 9.52 14.86 -7.06
CA PRO A 285 8.86 15.67 -8.07
C PRO A 285 9.73 16.81 -8.61
N GLY A 286 10.50 17.49 -7.75
CA GLY A 286 11.40 18.56 -8.16
C GLY A 286 12.52 18.09 -9.10
N PHE A 287 13.11 16.91 -8.83
CA PHE A 287 14.08 16.31 -9.76
C PHE A 287 13.43 15.94 -11.09
N LEU A 288 12.22 15.41 -11.07
CA LEU A 288 11.51 15.07 -12.30
C LEU A 288 11.12 16.31 -13.11
N ALA A 289 10.71 17.40 -12.44
CA ALA A 289 10.46 18.69 -13.07
C ALA A 289 11.71 19.20 -13.80
N TYR A 290 12.89 19.09 -13.17
CA TYR A 290 14.16 19.40 -13.81
C TYR A 290 14.39 18.50 -15.04
N GLY A 291 14.19 17.19 -14.92
CA GLY A 291 14.32 16.24 -16.02
C GLY A 291 13.44 16.58 -17.24
N LEU A 292 12.18 16.94 -17.01
CA LEU A 292 11.20 17.27 -18.05
C LEU A 292 11.39 18.66 -18.67
N SER A 293 12.05 19.59 -17.97
CA SER A 293 12.38 20.90 -18.53
C SER A 293 13.55 20.86 -19.53
N ARG A 294 14.31 19.76 -19.57
CA ARG A 294 15.42 19.60 -20.49
C ARG A 294 14.95 19.46 -21.94
N ARG A 295 15.77 19.97 -22.86
CA ARG A 295 15.50 19.90 -24.31
C ARG A 295 15.49 18.46 -24.85
N ASP A 296 16.17 17.55 -24.18
CA ASP A 296 16.27 16.13 -24.55
C ASP A 296 15.11 15.27 -24.02
N ALA A 297 14.17 15.83 -23.25
CA ALA A 297 12.95 15.14 -22.83
C ALA A 297 12.03 14.84 -24.03
N ALA A 298 11.14 13.84 -23.87
CA ALA A 298 10.28 13.33 -24.93
C ALA A 298 9.50 14.46 -25.64
N PRO A 299 9.34 14.38 -26.97
CA PRO A 299 8.61 15.40 -27.73
C PRO A 299 7.14 15.38 -27.31
N MET A 300 6.60 16.54 -26.91
CA MET A 300 5.20 16.72 -26.54
C MET A 300 4.83 18.20 -26.69
N PRO A 301 3.53 18.55 -26.75
CA PRO A 301 3.12 19.95 -26.81
C PRO A 301 3.63 20.75 -25.60
N ASP A 302 4.10 21.99 -25.83
CA ASP A 302 4.70 22.83 -24.78
C ASP A 302 3.77 23.04 -23.59
N VAL A 303 2.46 23.20 -23.84
CA VAL A 303 1.46 23.35 -22.78
C VAL A 303 1.43 22.13 -21.86
N VAL A 304 1.50 20.93 -22.43
CA VAL A 304 1.55 19.68 -21.66
C VAL A 304 2.87 19.60 -20.90
N ARG A 305 4.01 19.83 -21.57
CA ARG A 305 5.34 19.80 -20.94
C ARG A 305 5.42 20.73 -19.74
N TRP A 306 5.06 21.99 -19.92
CA TRP A 306 5.13 22.99 -18.85
C TRP A 306 4.10 22.74 -17.75
N SER A 307 2.95 22.13 -18.05
CA SER A 307 2.01 21.73 -17.00
C SER A 307 2.58 20.64 -16.08
N LEU A 308 3.32 19.67 -16.65
CA LEU A 308 4.06 18.66 -15.88
C LEU A 308 5.13 19.31 -15.01
N VAL A 309 5.98 20.16 -15.61
CA VAL A 309 7.07 20.84 -14.91
C VAL A 309 6.55 21.70 -13.77
N VAL A 310 5.54 22.54 -14.01
CA VAL A 310 4.97 23.43 -12.99
C VAL A 310 4.24 22.65 -11.91
N GLY A 311 3.42 21.66 -12.25
CA GLY A 311 2.73 20.82 -11.27
C GLY A 311 3.70 20.12 -10.31
N LEU A 312 4.74 19.49 -10.86
CA LEU A 312 5.79 18.82 -10.08
C LEU A 312 6.60 19.80 -9.22
N ALA A 313 6.94 20.97 -9.75
CA ALA A 313 7.67 22.01 -9.01
C ALA A 313 6.83 22.56 -7.85
N LEU A 314 5.55 22.86 -8.09
CA LEU A 314 4.62 23.31 -7.06
C LEU A 314 4.44 22.24 -5.97
N THR A 315 4.36 20.97 -6.34
CA THR A 315 4.33 19.86 -5.37
C THR A 315 5.57 19.82 -4.50
N CYS A 316 6.76 19.94 -5.09
CA CYS A 316 8.00 19.97 -4.32
C CYS A 316 8.02 21.17 -3.34
N VAL A 317 7.70 22.37 -3.83
CA VAL A 317 7.79 23.60 -3.02
C VAL A 317 6.71 23.64 -1.92
N PHE A 318 5.44 23.53 -2.29
CA PHE A 318 4.36 23.62 -1.31
C PHE A 318 4.28 22.38 -0.43
N GLY A 319 4.60 21.19 -0.95
CA GLY A 319 4.68 19.95 -0.18
C GLY A 319 5.73 20.04 0.92
N LEU A 320 6.96 20.47 0.61
CA LEU A 320 8.02 20.63 1.60
C LEU A 320 7.69 21.72 2.62
N LEU A 321 7.20 22.88 2.17
CA LEU A 321 6.85 24.00 3.05
C LEU A 321 5.75 23.63 4.05
N SER A 322 4.62 23.13 3.54
CA SER A 322 3.48 22.76 4.39
C SER A 322 3.78 21.53 5.26
N GLY A 323 4.54 20.56 4.74
CA GLY A 323 4.99 19.38 5.49
C GLY A 323 5.92 19.73 6.64
N ALA A 324 6.87 20.65 6.44
CA ALA A 324 7.73 21.15 7.50
C ALA A 324 6.92 21.83 8.60
N LEU A 325 5.96 22.71 8.24
CA LEU A 325 5.09 23.39 9.19
C LEU A 325 4.20 22.41 9.97
N LEU A 326 3.65 21.39 9.31
CA LEU A 326 2.89 20.30 9.95
C LEU A 326 3.77 19.53 10.95
N GLY A 327 4.95 19.11 10.53
CA GLY A 327 5.87 18.31 11.36
C GLY A 327 6.40 19.05 12.58
N SER A 328 6.56 20.38 12.48
CA SER A 328 7.02 21.25 13.58
C SER A 328 5.90 21.77 14.48
N SER A 329 4.63 21.54 14.14
CA SER A 329 3.50 22.11 14.88
C SER A 329 3.30 21.40 16.23
N PRO A 330 3.30 22.15 17.37
CA PRO A 330 3.16 21.56 18.71
C PRO A 330 1.74 21.05 18.99
N THR A 331 0.74 21.55 18.26
CA THR A 331 -0.68 21.18 18.41
C THR A 331 -1.16 20.22 17.31
N GLY A 332 -0.22 19.57 16.62
CA GLY A 332 -0.54 18.72 15.47
C GLY A 332 -0.97 19.55 14.26
N HIS A 333 -1.96 19.10 13.51
CA HIS A 333 -2.38 19.79 12.29
C HIS A 333 -3.34 20.96 12.50
N TYR A 334 -3.91 21.11 13.69
CA TYR A 334 -4.77 22.23 14.04
C TYR A 334 -3.96 23.41 14.57
N VAL A 335 -4.38 24.62 14.22
CA VAL A 335 -3.80 25.88 14.69
C VAL A 335 -4.90 26.72 15.34
N GLY A 336 -4.65 27.18 16.57
CA GLY A 336 -5.61 27.90 17.40
C GLY A 336 -6.22 27.05 18.51
N THR A 337 -7.22 27.59 19.20
CA THR A 337 -7.92 26.88 20.28
C THR A 337 -8.83 25.81 19.68
N GLN A 338 -8.50 24.54 19.93
CA GLN A 338 -9.27 23.40 19.42
C GLN A 338 -10.53 23.17 20.29
N PRO A 339 -11.75 23.34 19.75
CA PRO A 339 -12.97 22.97 20.46
C PRO A 339 -13.03 21.44 20.63
N ALA A 340 -13.70 20.96 21.69
CA ALA A 340 -13.84 19.52 21.94
C ALA A 340 -14.60 18.80 20.80
N LEU A 341 -15.52 19.50 20.14
CA LEU A 341 -16.21 19.07 18.93
C LEU A 341 -16.28 20.25 17.98
N HIS A 342 -15.87 20.02 16.73
CA HIS A 342 -16.03 20.99 15.66
C HIS A 342 -16.46 20.30 14.36
N PRO A 343 -17.23 20.99 13.51
CA PRO A 343 -17.59 20.46 12.20
C PRO A 343 -16.34 20.19 11.36
N THR A 344 -16.30 19.01 10.77
CA THR A 344 -15.24 18.60 9.84
C THR A 344 -15.82 18.12 8.52
N ILE A 345 -15.04 18.24 7.44
CA ILE A 345 -15.42 17.66 6.15
C ILE A 345 -15.45 16.14 6.30
N PRO A 346 -16.59 15.48 5.96
CA PRO A 346 -16.69 14.03 6.00
C PRO A 346 -15.54 13.36 5.24
N PHE A 347 -15.11 12.19 5.70
CA PHE A 347 -13.94 11.45 5.21
C PHE A 347 -12.59 12.15 5.45
N PHE A 348 -12.40 13.42 5.12
CA PHE A 348 -11.11 14.10 5.29
C PHE A 348 -10.80 14.47 6.75
N GLY A 349 -11.83 14.81 7.52
CA GLY A 349 -11.68 15.27 8.90
C GLY A 349 -11.07 16.67 9.01
N TRP A 350 -11.05 17.45 7.92
CA TRP A 350 -10.54 18.82 7.92
C TRP A 350 -11.52 19.75 8.61
N SER A 351 -11.00 20.60 9.49
CA SER A 351 -11.83 21.56 10.22
C SER A 351 -12.50 22.60 9.30
N LEU A 352 -13.76 22.91 9.60
CA LEU A 352 -14.51 23.99 8.98
C LEU A 352 -14.52 25.29 9.81
N THR A 353 -14.07 25.27 11.07
CA THR A 353 -14.21 26.40 12.01
C THR A 353 -12.88 26.95 12.56
N ILE A 354 -11.83 26.11 12.60
CA ILE A 354 -10.47 26.47 13.00
C ILE A 354 -9.45 26.23 11.88
N GLY A 355 -8.24 26.78 12.04
CA GLY A 355 -7.13 26.57 11.10
C GLY A 355 -6.66 25.12 11.03
N ASP A 356 -6.51 24.60 9.81
CA ASP A 356 -6.08 23.23 9.54
C ASP A 356 -5.02 23.19 8.43
N LEU A 357 -3.78 22.86 8.81
CA LEU A 357 -2.63 22.85 7.90
C LEU A 357 -2.74 21.76 6.82
N ARG A 358 -3.58 20.74 7.02
CA ARG A 358 -3.74 19.64 6.05
C ARG A 358 -4.35 20.08 4.72
N ILE A 359 -5.17 21.13 4.72
CA ILE A 359 -5.81 21.64 3.50
C ILE A 359 -4.75 22.18 2.54
N ALA A 360 -3.86 23.04 3.04
CA ALA A 360 -2.75 23.59 2.25
C ALA A 360 -1.76 22.49 1.84
N HIS A 361 -1.51 21.54 2.73
CA HIS A 361 -0.64 20.40 2.43
C HIS A 361 -1.21 19.50 1.33
N PHE A 362 -2.52 19.20 1.37
CA PHE A 362 -3.21 18.45 0.33
C PHE A 362 -3.11 19.16 -1.03
N LEU A 363 -3.40 20.46 -1.08
CA LEU A 363 -3.24 21.25 -2.31
C LEU A 363 -1.79 21.24 -2.80
N GLY A 364 -0.82 21.45 -1.91
CA GLY A 364 0.59 21.34 -2.27
C GLY A 364 0.93 19.99 -2.88
N LEU A 365 0.62 18.91 -2.17
CA LEU A 365 0.93 17.55 -2.61
C LEU A 365 0.21 17.14 -3.90
N HIS A 366 -0.97 17.69 -4.24
CA HIS A 366 -1.73 17.27 -5.42
C HIS A 366 -1.52 18.13 -6.67
N ALA A 367 -0.64 19.15 -6.60
CA ALA A 367 -0.32 19.97 -7.77
C ALA A 367 0.24 19.16 -8.96
N LEU A 368 1.00 18.09 -8.68
CA LEU A 368 1.53 17.17 -9.71
C LEU A 368 0.46 16.42 -10.49
N GLN A 369 -0.78 16.32 -9.99
CA GLN A 369 -1.87 15.69 -10.74
C GLN A 369 -2.82 16.73 -11.34
N ILE A 370 -3.17 17.76 -10.55
CA ILE A 370 -4.18 18.75 -10.94
C ILE A 370 -3.67 19.63 -12.09
N ILE A 371 -2.45 20.18 -11.98
CA ILE A 371 -1.91 21.09 -13.00
C ILE A 371 -1.72 20.37 -14.34
N PRO A 372 -1.15 19.15 -14.40
CA PRO A 372 -1.06 18.42 -15.66
C PRO A 372 -2.40 18.06 -16.28
N ALA A 373 -3.39 17.65 -15.47
CA ALA A 373 -4.73 17.36 -15.97
C ALA A 373 -5.35 18.59 -16.66
N ILE A 374 -5.24 19.77 -16.03
CA ILE A 374 -5.70 21.03 -16.63
C ILE A 374 -4.87 21.37 -17.88
N GLY A 375 -3.55 21.17 -17.85
CA GLY A 375 -2.68 21.40 -19.00
C GLY A 375 -3.08 20.60 -20.24
N VAL A 376 -3.43 19.32 -20.07
CA VAL A 376 -3.96 18.48 -21.16
C VAL A 376 -5.30 19.03 -21.68
N LEU A 377 -6.22 19.42 -20.80
CA LEU A 377 -7.50 20.02 -21.20
C LEU A 377 -7.32 21.34 -21.96
N LEU A 378 -6.42 22.22 -21.49
CA LEU A 378 -6.10 23.47 -22.16
C LEU A 378 -5.48 23.26 -23.53
N TRP A 379 -4.58 22.28 -23.66
CA TRP A 379 -4.01 21.90 -24.94
C TRP A 379 -5.09 21.37 -25.90
N LEU A 380 -5.97 20.50 -25.42
CA LEU A 380 -7.08 19.94 -26.22
C LEU A 380 -8.05 21.03 -26.70
N ALA A 381 -8.38 21.98 -25.82
CA ALA A 381 -9.35 23.05 -26.09
C ALA A 381 -8.80 24.15 -27.01
N THR A 382 -7.54 24.56 -26.81
CA THR A 382 -6.97 25.69 -27.56
C THR A 382 -6.32 25.25 -28.86
N ARG A 383 -5.64 24.09 -28.87
CA ARG A 383 -4.73 23.64 -29.95
C ARG A 383 -3.70 24.69 -30.38
N GLN A 384 -3.50 25.75 -29.58
CA GLN A 384 -2.63 26.89 -29.86
C GLN A 384 -1.65 27.07 -28.71
N THR A 385 -0.35 26.95 -29.00
CA THR A 385 0.70 26.99 -27.98
C THR A 385 0.68 28.25 -27.12
N ARG A 386 0.62 29.44 -27.75
CA ARG A 386 0.70 30.71 -27.02
C ARG A 386 -0.49 30.92 -26.08
N ALA A 387 -1.72 30.73 -26.57
CA ALA A 387 -2.93 30.87 -25.76
C ALA A 387 -2.97 29.84 -24.63
N GLY A 388 -2.61 28.58 -24.92
CA GLY A 388 -2.54 27.53 -23.92
C GLY A 388 -1.50 27.78 -22.82
N LEU A 389 -0.33 28.33 -23.16
CA LEU A 389 0.71 28.69 -22.18
C LEU A 389 0.29 29.87 -21.29
N ILE A 390 -0.38 30.88 -21.84
CA ILE A 390 -0.92 31.99 -21.04
C ILE A 390 -1.96 31.46 -20.06
N ALA A 391 -2.92 30.66 -20.54
CA ALA A 391 -3.95 30.07 -19.70
C ALA A 391 -3.36 29.17 -18.60
N LEU A 392 -2.37 28.34 -18.94
CA LEU A 392 -1.65 27.50 -17.99
C LEU A 392 -0.96 28.35 -16.90
N GLY A 393 -0.30 29.44 -17.29
CA GLY A 393 0.34 30.38 -16.36
C GLY A 393 -0.68 30.99 -15.40
N THR A 394 -1.81 31.47 -15.91
CA THR A 394 -2.91 32.02 -15.10
C THR A 394 -3.46 30.99 -14.10
N VAL A 395 -3.77 29.78 -14.56
CA VAL A 395 -4.29 28.70 -13.70
C VAL A 395 -3.27 28.31 -12.63
N SER A 396 -1.99 28.17 -13.01
CA SER A 396 -0.94 27.77 -12.07
C SER A 396 -0.70 28.84 -11.01
N ALA A 397 -0.74 30.12 -11.40
CA ALA A 397 -0.65 31.24 -10.46
C ALA A 397 -1.85 31.29 -9.51
N ALA A 398 -3.07 31.08 -10.02
CA ALA A 398 -4.28 30.99 -9.19
C ALA A 398 -4.20 29.82 -8.21
N TYR A 399 -3.73 28.66 -8.65
CA TYR A 399 -3.54 27.48 -7.80
C TYR A 399 -2.54 27.73 -6.66
N ALA A 400 -1.39 28.34 -6.99
CA ALA A 400 -0.39 28.73 -6.00
C ALA A 400 -0.94 29.76 -5.01
N ALA A 401 -1.72 30.74 -5.48
CA ALA A 401 -2.38 31.73 -4.63
C ALA A 401 -3.40 31.09 -3.68
N ILE A 402 -4.25 30.17 -4.16
CA ILE A 402 -5.22 29.44 -3.33
C ILE A 402 -4.50 28.59 -2.28
N THR A 403 -3.44 27.89 -2.67
CA THR A 403 -2.64 27.06 -1.75
C THR A 403 -1.97 27.92 -0.67
N THR A 404 -1.46 29.09 -1.04
CA THR A 404 -0.86 30.06 -0.12
C THR A 404 -1.91 30.65 0.81
N ALA A 405 -3.08 31.04 0.29
CA ALA A 405 -4.19 31.55 1.08
C ALA A 405 -4.68 30.51 2.10
N ALA A 406 -4.78 29.24 1.69
CA ALA A 406 -5.09 28.13 2.59
C ALA A 406 -4.06 28.00 3.73
N LEU A 407 -2.77 28.10 3.39
CA LEU A 407 -1.70 28.01 4.39
C LEU A 407 -1.74 29.19 5.36
N VAL A 408 -1.87 30.41 4.84
CA VAL A 408 -1.94 31.63 5.65
C VAL A 408 -3.18 31.64 6.54
N ALA A 409 -4.34 31.24 6.01
CA ALA A 409 -5.56 31.12 6.80
C ALA A 409 -5.37 30.13 7.96
N ALA A 410 -4.81 28.95 7.68
CA ALA A 410 -4.51 27.96 8.70
C ALA A 410 -3.56 28.52 9.77
N LEU A 411 -2.46 29.16 9.39
CA LEU A 411 -1.51 29.79 10.32
C LEU A 411 -2.11 30.92 11.15
N GLN A 412 -3.15 31.58 10.65
CA GLN A 412 -3.93 32.59 11.37
C GLN A 412 -5.06 32.00 12.22
N ALA A 413 -5.10 30.67 12.39
CA ALA A 413 -6.17 29.95 13.08
C ALA A 413 -7.57 30.15 12.46
N ARG A 414 -7.65 30.44 11.16
CA ARG A 414 -8.91 30.66 10.43
C ARG A 414 -9.25 29.47 9.52
N PRO A 415 -10.54 29.13 9.38
CA PRO A 415 -10.95 28.14 8.39
C PRO A 415 -10.85 28.73 6.99
N LEU A 416 -10.45 27.92 5.99
CA LEU A 416 -10.33 28.38 4.61
C LEU A 416 -11.68 28.78 4.00
N LEU A 417 -12.74 28.02 4.31
CA LEU A 417 -14.06 28.22 3.72
C LEU A 417 -14.92 29.24 4.47
N GLY A 418 -14.43 29.80 5.59
CA GLY A 418 -15.15 30.84 6.33
C GLY A 418 -16.56 30.47 6.79
N LEU A 419 -16.88 29.17 6.84
CA LEU A 419 -18.16 28.68 7.35
C LEU A 419 -18.12 28.76 8.87
N SER A 420 -18.34 29.97 9.39
CA SER A 420 -18.57 30.24 10.81
C SER A 420 -19.96 29.79 11.23
#